data_AF-A0A852J8U4-F1
#
_entry.id   AF-A0A852J8U4-F1
#
_cell.length_a   1.000
_cell.length_b   1.000
_cell.length_c   1.000
_cell.angle_alpha   90.00
_cell.angle_beta   90.00
_cell.angle_gamma   90.00
#
_symmetry.space_group_name_H-M   'P 1'
#
loop_
_entity.id
_entity.type
_entity.pdbx_description
1 polymer ?
#
loop_
_entity_poly.entity_id
_entity_poly.type
_entity_poly.pdbx_seq_one_letter_code
_entity_poly.pdbx_strand_id
1 'polypeptide(L)'
;SSEIVDQVYKEYIGKAENRTQVRDGLLDAIGDFMFVAPAIEVARYHRDAGNQVYFYEFQHRPSSMAGIVPEFVKADHGVEIPFVFGKPFLAGDV
;
A
#
# COMPACT_ATOMS: atom_id res chain seq x y z
N SER A 1 -25.62 1.68 4.36
CA SER A 1 -24.43 0.83 4.57
C SER A 1 -24.24 -0.16 3.42
N SER A 2 -25.27 -0.85 2.94
CA SER A 2 -25.16 -1.80 1.82
C SER A 2 -24.77 -1.15 0.49
N GLU A 3 -25.20 0.08 0.21
CA GLU A 3 -24.90 0.79 -1.04
C GLU A 3 -23.41 1.10 -1.21
N ILE A 4 -22.74 1.56 -0.16
CA ILE A 4 -21.29 1.82 -0.17
C ILE A 4 -20.52 0.51 -0.39
N VAL A 5 -20.94 -0.56 0.28
CA VAL A 5 -20.32 -1.89 0.11
C VAL A 5 -20.51 -2.41 -1.30
N ASP A 6 -21.68 -2.23 -1.91
CA ASP A 6 -21.97 -2.61 -3.29
C ASP A 6 -21.14 -1.79 -4.29
N GLN A 7 -20.95 -0.50 -4.05
CA GLN A 7 -20.10 0.35 -4.89
C GLN A 7 -18.62 -0.06 -4.81
N VAL A 8 -18.10 -0.30 -3.60
CA VAL A 8 -16.73 -0.80 -3.41
C VAL A 8 -16.56 -2.16 -4.07
N TYR A 9 -17.53 -3.06 -3.93
CA TYR A 9 -17.51 -4.35 -4.60
C TYR A 9 -17.43 -4.20 -6.13
N LYS A 10 -18.30 -3.36 -6.72
CA LYS A 10 -18.33 -3.14 -8.17
C LYS A 10 -17.01 -2.57 -8.69
N GLU A 11 -16.41 -1.64 -7.97
CA GLU A 11 -15.15 -0.99 -8.35
C GLU A 11 -13.97 -1.96 -8.33
N TYR A 12 -13.78 -2.67 -7.21
CA TYR A 12 -12.56 -3.45 -6.97
C TYR A 12 -12.66 -4.92 -7.38
N ILE A 13 -13.86 -5.50 -7.35
CA ILE A 13 -14.07 -6.96 -7.48
C ILE A 13 -15.04 -7.30 -8.61
N GLY A 14 -15.89 -6.37 -9.05
CA GLY A 14 -17.01 -6.63 -9.95
C GLY A 14 -16.65 -7.23 -11.33
N LYS A 15 -15.39 -7.12 -11.74
CA LYS A 15 -14.86 -7.69 -13.00
C LYS A 15 -13.91 -8.88 -12.80
N ALA A 16 -13.74 -9.36 -11.56
CA ALA A 16 -12.81 -10.45 -11.27
C ALA A 16 -13.29 -11.78 -11.86
N GLU A 17 -12.43 -12.43 -12.64
CA GLU A 17 -12.71 -13.70 -13.33
C GLU A 17 -12.26 -14.93 -12.51
N ASN A 18 -11.40 -14.72 -11.52
CA ASN A 18 -10.83 -15.79 -10.72
C ASN A 18 -10.50 -15.35 -9.29
N ARG A 19 -10.22 -16.32 -8.42
CA ARG A 19 -9.95 -16.09 -6.99
C ARG A 19 -8.73 -15.19 -6.74
N THR A 20 -7.74 -15.19 -7.63
CA THR A 20 -6.56 -14.32 -7.52
C THR A 20 -6.95 -12.87 -7.72
N GLN A 21 -7.74 -12.56 -8.76
CA GLN A 21 -8.25 -11.21 -9.00
C GLN A 21 -9.19 -10.73 -7.89
N VAL A 22 -10.01 -11.62 -7.31
CA VAL A 22 -10.84 -11.30 -6.14
C VAL A 22 -9.96 -10.92 -4.94
N ARG A 23 -8.89 -11.70 -4.67
CA ARG A 23 -7.94 -11.40 -3.59
C ARG A 23 -7.28 -10.05 -3.82
N ASP A 24 -6.75 -9.81 -5.01
CA ASP A 24 -6.00 -8.58 -5.31
C ASP A 24 -6.91 -7.36 -5.20
N GLY A 25 -8.11 -7.40 -5.79
CA GLY A 25 -9.09 -6.32 -5.66
C GLY A 25 -9.52 -6.07 -4.21
N LEU A 26 -9.72 -7.12 -3.40
CA LEU A 26 -10.04 -6.96 -1.98
C LEU A 26 -8.88 -6.30 -1.20
N LEU A 27 -7.63 -6.70 -1.47
CA LEU A 27 -6.45 -6.12 -0.83
C LEU A 27 -6.25 -4.67 -1.25
N ASP A 28 -6.45 -4.34 -2.53
CA ASP A 28 -6.40 -2.97 -3.04
C ASP A 28 -7.49 -2.11 -2.39
N ALA A 29 -8.74 -2.60 -2.28
CA ALA A 29 -9.82 -1.87 -1.62
C ALA A 29 -9.52 -1.53 -0.16
N ILE A 30 -8.95 -2.49 0.59
CA ILE A 30 -8.56 -2.29 1.99
C ILE A 30 -7.38 -1.30 2.08
N GLY A 31 -6.37 -1.46 1.23
CA GLY A 31 -5.19 -0.59 1.20
C GLY A 31 -5.55 0.86 0.87
N ASP A 32 -6.39 1.06 -0.14
CA ASP A 32 -6.86 2.38 -0.56
C ASP A 32 -7.67 3.07 0.54
N PHE A 33 -8.58 2.34 1.17
CA PHE A 33 -9.42 2.88 2.23
C PHE A 33 -8.63 3.20 3.50
N MET A 34 -7.73 2.32 3.93
CA MET A 34 -7.01 2.46 5.21
C MET A 34 -5.82 3.42 5.12
N PHE A 35 -5.16 3.52 3.95
CA PHE A 35 -3.89 4.23 3.83
C PHE A 35 -3.88 5.26 2.70
N VAL A 36 -4.19 4.88 1.46
CA VAL A 36 -3.93 5.75 0.28
C VAL A 36 -4.86 6.96 0.26
N ALA A 37 -6.18 6.75 0.27
CA ALA A 37 -7.14 7.85 0.22
C ALA A 37 -7.01 8.80 1.43
N PRO A 38 -6.91 8.31 2.69
CA PRO A 38 -6.65 9.19 3.83
C PRO A 38 -5.34 9.98 3.72
N ALA A 39 -4.24 9.35 3.27
CA ALA A 39 -2.96 10.04 3.13
C ALA A 39 -3.03 11.15 2.06
N ILE A 40 -3.71 10.91 0.94
CA ILE A 40 -3.94 11.92 -0.11
C ILE A 40 -4.77 13.08 0.42
N GLU A 41 -5.86 12.80 1.14
CA GLU A 41 -6.72 13.86 1.71
C GLU A 41 -5.95 14.72 2.72
N VAL A 42 -5.18 14.09 3.62
CA VAL A 42 -4.32 14.83 4.56
C VAL A 42 -3.28 15.70 3.83
N ALA A 43 -2.65 15.17 2.78
CA ALA A 43 -1.70 15.92 1.96
C ALA A 43 -2.36 17.11 1.25
N ARG A 44 -3.58 16.93 0.72
CA ARG A 44 -4.38 18.01 0.11
C ARG A 44 -4.73 19.09 1.12
N TYR A 45 -5.24 18.72 2.29
CA TYR A 45 -5.54 19.70 3.35
C TYR A 45 -4.29 20.49 3.78
N HIS A 46 -3.12 19.84 3.91
CA HIS A 46 -1.87 20.54 4.24
C HIS A 46 -1.44 21.51 3.14
N ARG A 47 -1.53 21.10 1.87
CA ARG A 47 -1.23 21.95 0.72
C ARG A 47 -2.18 23.15 0.64
N ASP A 48 -3.48 22.92 0.80
CA ASP A 48 -4.51 23.97 0.66
C ASP A 48 -4.45 24.98 1.81
N ALA A 49 -3.86 24.61 2.95
CA ALA A 49 -3.48 25.52 4.03
C ALA A 49 -2.20 26.34 3.75
N GLY A 50 -1.57 26.19 2.58
CA GLY A 50 -0.39 26.94 2.15
C GLY A 50 0.96 26.34 2.56
N ASN A 51 0.98 25.10 3.06
CA ASN A 51 2.23 24.43 3.46
C ASN A 51 2.89 23.71 2.28
N GLN A 52 4.22 23.56 2.38
CA GLN A 52 4.97 22.71 1.45
C GLN A 52 4.73 21.23 1.79
N VAL A 53 4.34 20.44 0.79
CA VAL A 53 4.02 19.02 0.96
C VAL A 53 4.87 18.19 0.00
N TYR A 54 5.45 17.11 0.52
CA TYR A 54 6.11 16.07 -0.24
C TYR A 54 5.36 14.75 0.01
N PHE A 55 5.18 13.96 -1.04
CA PHE A 55 4.42 12.71 -0.98
C PHE A 55 5.14 11.66 -1.83
N TYR A 56 5.12 10.40 -1.37
CA TYR A 56 5.71 9.28 -2.11
C TYR A 56 4.91 8.00 -1.86
N GLU A 57 5.08 7.04 -2.76
CA GLU A 57 4.60 5.68 -2.61
C GLU A 57 5.81 4.74 -2.69
N PHE A 58 6.01 3.92 -1.66
CA PHE A 58 7.11 2.95 -1.64
C PHE A 58 6.66 1.64 -2.28
N GLN A 59 7.30 1.26 -3.41
CA GLN A 59 6.91 0.07 -4.17
C GLN A 59 8.03 -1.00 -4.25
N HIS A 60 9.12 -0.85 -3.50
CA HIS A 60 10.21 -1.81 -3.53
C HIS A 60 9.94 -3.00 -2.61
N ARG A 61 9.94 -4.22 -3.15
CA ARG A 61 9.91 -5.45 -2.37
C ARG A 61 11.32 -5.83 -1.91
N PRO A 62 11.61 -5.85 -0.59
CA PRO A 62 12.93 -6.17 -0.08
C PRO A 62 13.34 -7.61 -0.41
N SER A 63 14.59 -7.85 -0.81
CA SER A 63 15.10 -9.21 -1.07
C SER A 63 15.01 -10.13 0.15
N SER A 64 15.07 -9.59 1.36
CA SER A 64 14.90 -10.34 2.61
C SER A 64 13.50 -10.94 2.80
N MET A 65 12.51 -10.55 1.99
CA MET A 65 11.17 -11.12 2.02
C MET A 65 11.03 -12.38 1.14
N ALA A 66 12.01 -12.64 0.27
CA ALA A 66 11.97 -13.80 -0.63
C ALA A 66 11.88 -15.11 0.18
N GLY A 67 10.87 -15.92 -0.11
CA GLY A 67 10.63 -17.20 0.58
C GLY A 67 10.03 -17.09 1.98
N ILE A 68 9.85 -15.88 2.54
CA ILE A 68 9.21 -15.66 3.85
C ILE A 68 7.73 -15.32 3.67
N VAL A 69 7.41 -14.46 2.71
CA VAL A 69 6.03 -14.05 2.40
C VAL A 69 5.60 -14.56 1.02
N PRO A 70 4.30 -14.76 0.78
CA PRO A 70 3.79 -15.15 -0.53
C PRO A 70 4.23 -14.20 -1.65
N GLU A 71 4.46 -14.72 -2.85
CA GLU A 71 5.01 -13.94 -3.97
C GLU A 71 4.07 -12.83 -4.49
N PHE A 72 2.78 -12.93 -4.21
CA PHE A 72 1.83 -11.87 -4.57
C PHE A 72 1.96 -10.62 -3.68
N VAL A 73 2.63 -10.72 -2.53
CA VAL A 73 2.88 -9.59 -1.64
C VAL A 73 3.92 -8.70 -2.28
N LYS A 74 3.53 -7.45 -2.58
CA LYS A 74 4.36 -6.42 -3.20
C LYS A 74 5.19 -5.70 -2.12
N ALA A 75 5.13 -4.37 -2.05
CA ALA A 75 5.60 -3.63 -0.90
C ALA A 75 4.52 -3.64 0.19
N ASP A 76 4.71 -4.49 1.19
CA ASP A 76 3.78 -4.62 2.32
C ASP A 76 3.87 -3.42 3.28
N HIS A 77 2.97 -3.34 4.25
CA HIS A 77 2.97 -2.27 5.24
C HIS A 77 4.27 -2.24 6.07
N GLY A 78 4.94 -1.09 6.12
CA GLY A 78 6.14 -0.86 6.93
C GLY A 78 7.45 -1.37 6.31
N VAL A 79 7.44 -1.89 5.08
CA VAL A 79 8.64 -2.43 4.41
C VAL A 79 9.64 -1.36 4.00
N GLU A 80 9.24 -0.10 3.98
CA GLU A 80 10.10 1.06 3.76
C GLU A 80 10.94 1.40 4.99
N ILE A 81 10.47 1.07 6.20
CA ILE A 81 11.12 1.44 7.47
C ILE A 81 12.59 1.02 7.49
N PRO A 82 12.97 -0.24 7.18
CA PRO A 82 14.37 -0.64 7.17
C PRO A 82 15.23 0.12 6.15
N PHE A 83 14.65 0.58 5.04
CA PHE A 83 15.38 1.37 4.03
C PHE A 83 15.63 2.78 4.52
N VAL A 84 14.64 3.42 5.15
CA VAL A 84 14.77 4.75 5.77
C VAL A 84 15.89 4.75 6.83
N PHE A 85 15.99 3.68 7.63
CA PHE A 85 17.04 3.54 8.65
C PHE A 85 18.36 2.94 8.11
N GLY A 86 18.47 2.70 6.81
CA GLY A 86 19.71 2.22 6.19
C GLY A 86 20.10 0.79 6.59
N LYS A 87 19.15 -0.07 7.00
CA LYS A 87 19.40 -1.47 7.36
C LYS A 87 20.25 -2.23 6.31
N PRO A 88 20.05 -2.06 4.99
CA PRO A 88 20.90 -2.72 3.99
C PRO A 88 22.41 -2.44 4.14
N PHE A 89 22.80 -1.36 4.82
CA PHE A 89 24.20 -0.99 5.07
C PHE A 89 24.73 -1.46 6.43
N LEU A 90 23.89 -2.05 7.28
CA LEU A 90 24.27 -2.49 8.64
C LEU A 90 24.72 -3.96 8.68
N ALA A 91 24.61 -4.70 7.58
CA ALA A 91 24.99 -6.11 7.48
C ALA A 91 26.48 -6.31 7.10
N GLY A 92 27.35 -5.37 7.47
CA GLY A 92 28.80 -5.49 7.30
C GLY A 92 29.45 -6.00 8.58
N ASP A 93 30.40 -6.93 8.44
CA ASP A 93 31.23 -7.46 9.52
C ASP A 93 31.83 -6.34 10.38
N VAL A 94 31.51 -6.34 11.68
CA VAL A 94 32.34 -5.81 12.76
C VAL A 94 32.81 -6.96 13.64
#